data_AF-A0A9P0PX79-F1
#
_entry.id   AF-A0A9P0PX79-F1
#
_cell.length_a   1.000
_cell.length_b   1.000
_cell.length_c   1.000
_cell.angle_alpha   90.00
_cell.angle_beta   90.00
_cell.angle_gamma   90.00
#
_symmetry.space_group_name_H-M   'P 1'
#
loop_
_entity.id
_entity.type
_entity.pdbx_description
1 polymer ?
#
loop_
_entity_poly.entity_id
_entity_poly.type
_entity_poly.pdbx_seq_one_letter_code
_entity_poly.pdbx_strand_id
1 'polypeptide(L)'
;MDEHTRLLIYKLINKQLLERVDGVVSIGKEAVVLHAETDPCCPDTTPDTALPKECAIKVFKTVLSEFKDRDKYIKDDRRFKDRMGKQTTTRKIVHLWAEKEMANLSRMQKVGLRCPQVVKLKNHVLIMSFIGENNVPAPKLKDADLDEDDAKRAYKEVIESMRTLYQNANLIHADLSEYNILYHNKHCYFIDVSQAVEPCHENAFFFLMRDCENISKFFSKLLPDVMTGAQIFRYVSDVDFGDRMKWLEIASSKKMKPHLMDRPGKDQSTYNFESVWEKVASGELKVPEVPDKTFVEVQPPVVDPPQS
;
A
#
# COMPACT_ATOMS: atom_id res chain seq x y z
N MET A 1 15.17 0.41 12.03
CA MET A 1 14.91 -0.62 11.00
C MET A 1 15.78 -1.82 11.33
N ASP A 2 15.24 -3.04 11.31
CA ASP A 2 15.98 -4.27 11.63
C ASP A 2 16.96 -4.67 10.50
N GLU A 3 17.97 -5.47 10.85
CA GLU A 3 19.03 -5.92 9.94
C GLU A 3 18.48 -6.70 8.72
N HIS A 4 17.48 -7.56 8.94
CA HIS A 4 16.88 -8.35 7.87
C HIS A 4 16.17 -7.45 6.83
N THR A 5 15.43 -6.44 7.27
CA THR A 5 14.84 -5.44 6.37
C THR A 5 15.91 -4.67 5.59
N ARG A 6 17.01 -4.25 6.25
CA ARG A 6 18.12 -3.56 5.56
C ARG A 6 18.73 -4.43 4.47
N LEU A 7 18.95 -5.71 4.74
CA LEU A 7 19.45 -6.68 3.76
C LEU A 7 18.48 -6.88 2.58
N LEU A 8 17.16 -6.83 2.81
CA LEU A 8 16.18 -6.89 1.73
C LEU A 8 16.29 -5.67 0.81
N ILE A 9 16.37 -4.47 1.38
CA ILE A 9 16.52 -3.23 0.60
C ILE A 9 17.86 -3.22 -0.16
N TYR A 10 18.96 -3.61 0.48
CA TYR A 10 20.27 -3.73 -0.16
C TYR A 10 20.24 -4.68 -1.36
N LYS A 11 19.54 -5.82 -1.26
CA LYS A 11 19.34 -6.74 -2.39
C LYS A 11 18.54 -6.13 -3.54
N LEU A 12 17.64 -5.18 -3.28
CA LEU A 12 16.88 -4.50 -4.33
C LEU A 12 17.77 -3.50 -5.09
N ILE A 13 18.69 -2.83 -4.37
CA ILE A 13 19.70 -1.95 -4.98
C ILE A 13 20.67 -2.77 -5.84
N ASN A 14 21.23 -3.87 -5.30
CA ASN A 14 22.15 -4.73 -6.06
C ASN A 14 21.52 -5.38 -7.30
N LYS A 15 20.19 -5.49 -7.35
CA LYS A 15 19.44 -5.98 -8.50
C LYS A 15 19.08 -4.87 -9.50
N GLN A 16 19.57 -3.65 -9.30
CA GLN A 16 19.28 -2.50 -10.15
C GLN A 16 17.77 -2.25 -10.28
N LEU A 17 17.00 -2.50 -9.21
CA LEU A 17 15.61 -2.06 -9.16
C LEU A 17 15.52 -0.64 -8.58
N LEU A 18 16.35 -0.39 -7.56
CA LEU A 18 16.47 0.90 -6.90
C LEU A 18 17.89 1.41 -7.13
N GLU A 19 18.03 2.66 -7.54
CA GLU A 19 19.32 3.33 -7.64
C GLU A 19 19.79 3.75 -6.25
N ARG A 20 18.90 4.41 -5.49
CA ARG A 20 19.15 4.88 -4.13
C ARG A 20 17.88 4.84 -3.28
N VAL A 21 18.08 4.79 -1.97
CA VAL A 21 17.01 4.93 -0.98
C VAL A 21 17.34 6.14 -0.13
N ASP A 22 16.44 7.10 -0.16
CA ASP A 22 16.57 8.39 0.48
C ASP A 22 15.90 8.38 1.86
N GLY A 23 15.66 9.58 2.40
CA GLY A 23 15.16 9.79 3.75
C GLY A 23 13.76 9.20 4.03
N VAL A 24 13.39 9.32 5.31
CA VAL A 24 12.08 8.89 5.79
C VAL A 24 11.01 9.89 5.37
N VAL A 25 9.99 9.41 4.66
CA VAL A 25 8.82 10.21 4.25
C VAL A 25 7.81 10.28 5.40
N SER A 26 7.55 9.14 6.04
CA SER A 26 6.55 9.06 7.11
C SER A 26 6.84 7.91 8.05
N ILE A 27 6.61 8.14 9.34
CA ILE A 27 6.66 7.11 10.38
C ILE A 27 5.25 6.92 10.91
N GLY A 28 4.58 5.90 10.39
CA GLY A 28 3.28 5.48 10.88
C GLY A 28 3.39 4.54 12.07
N LYS A 29 2.27 4.32 12.75
CA LYS A 29 2.20 3.31 13.82
C LYS A 29 2.42 1.89 13.26
N GLU A 30 2.07 1.67 11.99
CA GLU A 30 2.05 0.34 11.36
C GLU A 30 3.21 0.05 10.40
N ALA A 31 3.74 1.09 9.77
CA ALA A 31 4.77 1.01 8.77
C ALA A 31 5.64 2.27 8.80
N VAL A 32 6.83 2.16 8.23
CA VAL A 32 7.68 3.30 7.89
C VAL A 32 7.67 3.41 6.37
N VAL A 33 7.51 4.62 5.85
CA VAL A 33 7.59 4.91 4.42
C VAL A 33 8.90 5.66 4.16
N LEU A 34 9.69 5.16 3.22
CA LEU A 34 10.93 5.77 2.76
C LEU A 34 10.74 6.23 1.32
N HIS A 35 11.47 7.26 0.93
CA HIS A 35 11.60 7.63 -0.47
C HIS A 35 12.77 6.85 -1.10
N ALA A 36 12.67 6.59 -2.40
CA ALA A 36 13.72 5.96 -3.19
C ALA A 36 13.59 6.35 -4.66
N GLU A 37 14.68 6.22 -5.42
CA GLU A 37 14.68 6.38 -6.87
C GLU A 37 14.90 5.03 -7.54
N THR A 38 14.17 4.78 -8.63
CA THR A 38 14.34 3.56 -9.42
C THR A 38 15.52 3.70 -10.36
N ASP A 39 16.24 2.60 -10.58
CA ASP A 39 17.33 2.57 -11.56
C ASP A 39 16.75 2.63 -12.99
N PRO A 40 17.06 3.67 -13.80
CA PRO A 40 16.59 3.78 -15.18
C PRO A 40 17.07 2.64 -16.08
N CYS A 41 18.15 1.96 -15.70
CA CYS A 41 18.74 0.83 -16.42
C CYS A 41 18.22 -0.53 -15.94
N CYS A 42 17.15 -0.56 -15.14
CA CYS A 42 16.64 -1.81 -14.58
C CYS A 42 16.34 -2.84 -15.70
N PRO A 43 17.00 -4.02 -15.68
CA PRO A 43 16.94 -5.00 -16.77
C PRO A 43 15.56 -5.65 -16.94
N ASP A 44 14.71 -5.56 -15.92
CA ASP A 44 13.35 -6.12 -15.91
C ASP A 44 12.30 -5.16 -16.52
N THR A 45 12.72 -4.01 -17.08
CA THR A 45 11.82 -2.97 -17.61
C THR A 45 11.62 -3.12 -19.12
N THR A 46 10.38 -3.34 -19.55
CA THR A 46 9.97 -3.17 -20.96
C THR A 46 9.32 -1.80 -21.16
N PRO A 47 9.16 -1.29 -22.40
CA PRO A 47 8.50 -0.01 -22.66
C PRO A 47 7.08 0.09 -22.04
N ASP A 48 6.39 -1.04 -21.94
CA ASP A 48 5.04 -1.16 -21.36
C ASP A 48 5.03 -1.29 -19.81
N THR A 49 6.21 -1.48 -19.20
CA THR A 49 6.39 -1.64 -17.74
C THR A 49 7.37 -0.63 -17.16
N ALA A 50 7.45 0.56 -17.78
CA ALA A 50 8.30 1.65 -17.31
C ALA A 50 8.12 1.88 -15.80
N LEU A 51 9.24 1.79 -15.06
CA LEU A 51 9.26 2.02 -13.63
C LEU A 51 9.05 3.52 -13.34
N PRO A 52 8.33 3.88 -12.28
CA PRO A 52 8.19 5.27 -11.87
C PRO A 52 9.54 5.77 -11.34
N LYS A 53 10.01 6.93 -11.85
CA LYS A 53 11.28 7.55 -11.46
C LYS A 53 11.49 7.59 -9.94
N GLU A 54 10.45 8.04 -9.22
CA GLU A 54 10.42 8.11 -7.77
C GLU A 54 9.48 7.03 -7.19
N CYS A 55 9.94 6.37 -6.13
CA CYS A 55 9.24 5.30 -5.42
C CYS A 55 9.10 5.60 -3.92
N ALA A 56 8.03 5.06 -3.35
CA ALA A 56 7.83 4.93 -1.92
C ALA A 56 8.06 3.47 -1.49
N ILE A 57 8.92 3.26 -0.50
CA ILE A 57 9.14 1.95 0.13
C ILE A 57 8.36 1.91 1.45
N LYS A 58 7.23 1.20 1.47
CA LYS A 58 6.45 0.92 2.68
C LYS A 58 6.99 -0.33 3.36
N VAL A 59 7.65 -0.15 4.49
CA VAL A 59 8.17 -1.21 5.35
C VAL A 59 7.20 -1.43 6.51
N PHE A 60 6.51 -2.56 6.52
CA PHE A 60 5.57 -2.90 7.59
C PHE A 60 6.34 -3.32 8.85
N LYS A 61 5.97 -2.74 10.01
CA LYS A 61 6.64 -3.02 11.29
C LYS A 61 6.34 -4.47 11.72
N THR A 62 7.42 -5.22 11.98
CA THR A 62 7.38 -6.66 12.32
C THR A 62 7.26 -6.93 13.83
N VAL A 63 7.42 -5.90 14.67
CA VAL A 63 7.27 -6.00 16.14
C VAL A 63 5.94 -5.37 16.54
N LEU A 64 5.11 -6.15 17.24
CA LEU A 64 3.66 -5.93 17.42
C LEU A 64 3.25 -5.11 18.66
N SER A 65 4.17 -4.47 19.39
CA SER A 65 3.92 -4.08 20.79
C SER A 65 2.77 -3.08 21.03
N GLU A 66 2.14 -2.51 20.00
CA GLU A 66 1.08 -1.50 20.18
C GLU A 66 -0.24 -1.74 19.40
N PHE A 67 -0.45 -2.91 18.78
CA PHE A 67 -1.67 -3.14 17.97
C PHE A 67 -2.29 -4.53 18.13
N LYS A 68 -3.33 -4.62 18.96
CA LYS A 68 -4.08 -5.86 19.23
C LYS A 68 -5.26 -6.13 18.27
N ASP A 69 -5.63 -5.18 17.40
CA ASP A 69 -6.86 -5.26 16.58
C ASP A 69 -6.66 -5.72 15.11
N ARG A 70 -5.43 -6.02 14.68
CA ARG A 70 -5.11 -6.41 13.30
C ARG A 70 -5.82 -7.68 12.82
N ASP A 71 -6.03 -8.60 13.75
CA ASP A 71 -6.62 -9.90 13.46
C ASP A 71 -8.01 -9.81 12.84
N LYS A 72 -8.82 -8.80 13.20
CA LYS A 72 -10.22 -8.67 12.76
C LYS A 72 -10.32 -8.47 11.25
N TYR A 73 -9.48 -7.61 10.67
CA TYR A 73 -9.51 -7.27 9.24
C TYR A 73 -8.90 -8.34 8.31
N ILE A 74 -8.19 -9.33 8.86
CA ILE A 74 -7.63 -10.46 8.09
C ILE A 74 -8.42 -11.74 8.31
N LYS A 75 -8.89 -12.03 9.52
CA LYS A 75 -9.69 -13.24 9.81
C LYS A 75 -10.97 -13.30 8.99
N ASP A 76 -11.51 -12.15 8.65
CA ASP A 76 -12.76 -12.02 7.89
C ASP A 76 -12.51 -11.87 6.37
N ASP A 77 -11.26 -11.66 5.93
CA ASP A 77 -10.92 -11.67 4.51
C ASP A 77 -10.70 -13.10 4.01
N ARG A 78 -11.67 -13.61 3.22
CA ARG A 78 -11.67 -14.99 2.72
C ARG A 78 -10.42 -15.34 1.89
N ARG A 79 -9.74 -14.37 1.27
CA ARG A 79 -8.52 -14.59 0.48
C ARG A 79 -7.35 -15.06 1.36
N PHE A 80 -7.36 -14.68 2.63
CA PHE A 80 -6.26 -14.89 3.57
C PHE A 80 -6.66 -15.76 4.77
N LYS A 81 -7.97 -15.93 5.02
CA LYS A 81 -8.53 -16.74 6.10
C LYS A 81 -7.95 -18.16 6.16
N ASP A 82 -7.81 -18.82 5.02
CA ASP A 82 -7.29 -20.19 4.95
C ASP A 82 -5.77 -20.29 5.22
N ARG A 83 -5.04 -19.16 5.16
CA ARG A 83 -3.60 -19.08 5.45
C ARG A 83 -3.30 -18.75 6.91
N MET A 84 -4.32 -18.39 7.70
CA MET A 84 -4.22 -18.12 9.13
C MET A 84 -4.41 -19.43 9.93
N GLY A 85 -3.31 -20.09 10.29
CA GLY A 85 -3.32 -21.30 11.13
C GLY A 85 -3.24 -21.01 12.63
N LYS A 86 -3.41 -22.05 13.47
CA LYS A 86 -3.33 -21.99 14.96
C LYS A 86 -2.00 -21.45 15.52
N GLN A 87 -0.93 -21.44 14.72
CA GLN A 87 0.37 -20.84 15.06
C GLN A 87 0.87 -19.92 13.94
N THR A 88 0.14 -18.85 13.66
CA THR A 88 0.61 -17.83 12.73
C THR A 88 1.57 -16.88 13.46
N THR A 89 2.85 -16.93 13.11
CA THR A 89 3.84 -16.02 13.68
C THR A 89 3.58 -14.58 13.23
N THR A 90 3.93 -13.59 14.07
CA THR A 90 3.80 -12.16 13.77
C THR A 90 4.31 -11.79 12.39
N ARG A 91 5.45 -12.35 11.97
CA ARG A 91 6.05 -12.11 10.65
C ARG A 91 5.15 -12.58 9.50
N LYS A 92 4.48 -13.73 9.65
CA LYS A 92 3.52 -14.23 8.65
C LYS A 92 2.32 -13.29 8.54
N ILE A 93 1.79 -12.80 9.65
CA ILE A 93 0.68 -11.83 9.63
C ILE A 93 1.10 -10.56 8.89
N VAL A 94 2.26 -10.00 9.24
CA VAL A 94 2.75 -8.76 8.60
C VAL A 94 2.99 -8.95 7.09
N HIS A 95 3.46 -10.12 6.67
CA HIS A 95 3.58 -10.44 5.25
C HIS A 95 2.20 -10.50 4.56
N LEU A 96 1.20 -11.13 5.18
CA LEU A 96 -0.17 -11.16 4.65
C LEU A 96 -0.78 -9.75 4.52
N TRP A 97 -0.47 -8.86 5.46
CA TRP A 97 -0.89 -7.44 5.38
C TRP A 97 -0.30 -6.76 4.14
N ALA A 98 1.00 -6.96 3.89
CA ALA A 98 1.67 -6.38 2.73
C ALA A 98 1.13 -6.94 1.41
N GLU A 99 0.86 -8.25 1.35
CA GLU A 99 0.18 -8.89 0.21
C GLU A 99 -1.24 -8.35 0.01
N LYS A 100 -2.00 -8.14 1.09
CA LYS A 100 -3.35 -7.58 1.03
C LYS A 100 -3.34 -6.15 0.48
N GLU A 101 -2.44 -5.30 0.95
CA GLU A 101 -2.31 -3.93 0.44
C GLU A 101 -1.91 -3.91 -1.03
N MET A 102 -0.93 -4.73 -1.43
CA MET A 102 -0.56 -4.90 -2.84
C MET A 102 -1.77 -5.30 -3.69
N ALA A 103 -2.50 -6.33 -3.28
CA ALA A 103 -3.65 -6.84 -4.04
C ALA A 103 -4.77 -5.79 -4.16
N ASN A 104 -5.01 -5.02 -3.10
CA ASN A 104 -6.02 -3.97 -3.11
C ASN A 104 -5.59 -2.78 -4.01
N LEU A 105 -4.33 -2.35 -3.96
CA LEU A 105 -3.78 -1.32 -4.86
C LEU A 105 -3.86 -1.77 -6.32
N SER A 106 -3.46 -3.01 -6.65
CA SER A 106 -3.60 -3.55 -8.00
C SER A 106 -5.05 -3.56 -8.48
N ARG A 107 -6.01 -3.87 -7.59
CA ARG A 107 -7.44 -3.86 -7.94
C ARG A 107 -7.96 -2.45 -8.21
N MET A 108 -7.49 -1.47 -7.45
CA MET A 108 -7.81 -0.05 -7.67
C MET A 108 -7.24 0.46 -9.00
N GLN A 109 -5.99 0.13 -9.31
CA GLN A 109 -5.36 0.50 -10.59
C GLN A 109 -6.11 -0.09 -11.78
N LYS A 110 -6.52 -1.37 -11.70
CA LYS A 110 -7.31 -2.05 -12.75
C LYS A 110 -8.62 -1.33 -13.09
N VAL A 111 -9.21 -0.57 -12.15
CA VAL A 111 -10.44 0.20 -12.38
C VAL A 111 -10.19 1.69 -12.62
N GLY A 112 -8.92 2.09 -12.79
CA GLY A 112 -8.53 3.47 -13.10
C GLY A 112 -8.58 4.43 -11.91
N LEU A 113 -8.62 3.93 -10.66
CA LEU A 113 -8.52 4.79 -9.49
C LEU A 113 -7.10 5.31 -9.32
N ARG A 114 -7.00 6.58 -8.90
CA ARG A 114 -5.72 7.19 -8.54
C ARG A 114 -5.26 6.68 -7.18
N CYS A 115 -4.22 5.86 -7.21
CA CYS A 115 -3.51 5.35 -6.05
C CYS A 115 -2.05 5.07 -6.44
N PRO A 116 -1.15 4.82 -5.48
CA PRO A 116 0.22 4.44 -5.79
C PRO A 116 0.28 3.20 -6.68
N GLN A 117 1.03 3.28 -7.79
CA GLN A 117 1.29 2.16 -8.68
C GLN A 117 2.15 1.13 -7.96
N VAL A 118 1.78 -0.15 -7.97
CA VAL A 118 2.60 -1.19 -7.33
C VAL A 118 3.79 -1.49 -8.23
N VAL A 119 4.99 -1.48 -7.66
CA VAL A 119 6.23 -1.87 -8.35
C VAL A 119 6.63 -3.28 -7.98
N LYS A 120 6.78 -3.56 -6.67
CA LYS A 120 7.23 -4.87 -6.20
C LYS A 120 6.88 -5.09 -4.74
N LEU A 121 6.47 -6.30 -4.40
CA LEU A 121 6.35 -6.75 -3.02
C LEU A 121 7.43 -7.79 -2.72
N LYS A 122 8.18 -7.61 -1.63
CA LYS A 122 9.11 -8.62 -1.11
C LYS A 122 8.94 -8.75 0.39
N ASN A 123 8.40 -9.87 0.85
CA ASN A 123 8.08 -10.12 2.26
C ASN A 123 7.18 -9.00 2.82
N HIS A 124 7.68 -8.22 3.78
CA HIS A 124 6.99 -7.10 4.43
C HIS A 124 7.44 -5.73 3.90
N VAL A 125 8.05 -5.69 2.72
CA VAL A 125 8.52 -4.46 2.05
C VAL A 125 7.77 -4.33 0.72
N LEU A 126 6.93 -3.30 0.63
CA LEU A 126 6.16 -2.96 -0.57
C LEU A 126 6.76 -1.71 -1.21
N ILE A 127 7.11 -1.81 -2.49
CA ILE A 127 7.59 -0.71 -3.33
C ILE A 127 6.44 -0.28 -4.23
N MET A 128 6.15 1.01 -4.25
CA MET A 128 5.10 1.61 -5.06
C MET A 128 5.53 2.99 -5.58
N SER A 129 4.85 3.55 -6.56
CA SER A 129 5.16 4.90 -7.07
C SER A 129 5.06 5.92 -5.95
N PHE A 130 5.99 6.88 -5.95
CA PHE A 130 5.91 8.03 -5.08
C PHE A 130 4.81 8.99 -5.57
N ILE A 131 4.02 9.53 -4.64
CA ILE A 131 3.03 10.57 -4.94
C ILE A 131 3.57 11.88 -4.37
N GLY A 132 4.04 12.74 -5.25
CA GLY A 132 4.84 13.91 -4.93
C GLY A 132 5.84 14.16 -6.06
N GLU A 133 6.77 15.09 -5.84
CA GLU A 133 7.80 15.44 -6.81
C GLU A 133 9.07 15.90 -6.10
N ASN A 134 10.23 15.59 -6.67
CA ASN A 134 11.53 16.07 -6.19
C ASN A 134 11.78 15.71 -4.71
N ASN A 135 11.48 14.48 -4.33
CA ASN A 135 11.61 13.93 -2.98
C ASN A 135 10.68 14.57 -1.93
N VAL A 136 9.74 15.42 -2.35
CA VAL A 136 8.73 16.03 -1.47
C VAL A 136 7.41 15.29 -1.62
N PRO A 137 6.88 14.67 -0.55
CA PRO A 137 5.61 13.96 -0.65
C PRO A 137 4.47 14.95 -0.85
N ALA A 138 3.47 14.53 -1.63
CA ALA A 138 2.24 15.29 -1.74
C ALA A 138 1.59 15.47 -0.36
N PRO A 139 1.01 16.65 -0.07
CA PRO A 139 0.31 16.87 1.19
C PRO A 139 -0.89 15.94 1.32
N LYS A 140 -1.22 15.58 2.56
CA LYS A 140 -2.52 14.96 2.85
C LYS A 140 -3.61 15.97 2.56
N LEU A 141 -4.79 15.51 2.20
CA LEU A 141 -5.94 16.37 1.91
C LEU A 141 -6.27 17.29 3.10
N LYS A 142 -6.05 16.82 4.33
CA LYS A 142 -6.15 17.64 5.54
C LYS A 142 -5.28 18.90 5.52
N ASP A 143 -4.05 18.74 5.04
CA ASP A 143 -2.98 19.74 5.10
C ASP A 143 -2.80 20.44 3.74
N ALA A 144 -3.64 20.09 2.75
CA ALA A 144 -3.64 20.68 1.44
C ALA A 144 -4.30 22.07 1.48
N ASP A 145 -3.65 23.04 0.85
CA ASP A 145 -4.23 24.37 0.65
C ASP A 145 -5.19 24.30 -0.55
N LEU A 146 -6.49 24.42 -0.27
CA LEU A 146 -7.56 24.28 -1.24
C LEU A 146 -8.37 25.57 -1.28
N ASP A 147 -8.41 26.21 -2.45
CA ASP A 147 -9.43 27.22 -2.71
C ASP A 147 -10.82 26.57 -2.85
N GLU A 148 -11.87 27.40 -2.90
CA GLU A 148 -13.25 26.89 -2.95
C GLU A 148 -13.52 26.02 -4.18
N ASP A 149 -12.91 26.34 -5.32
CA ASP A 149 -13.11 25.61 -6.58
C ASP A 149 -12.35 24.28 -6.59
N ASP A 150 -11.13 24.27 -6.06
CA ASP A 150 -10.31 23.06 -5.84
C ASP A 150 -10.95 22.16 -4.79
N ALA A 151 -11.53 22.71 -3.72
CA ALA A 151 -12.30 21.94 -2.75
C ALA A 151 -13.54 21.29 -3.38
N LYS A 152 -14.29 21.99 -4.24
CA LYS A 152 -15.43 21.42 -5.01
C LYS A 152 -14.98 20.30 -5.94
N ARG A 153 -13.88 20.49 -6.67
CA ARG A 153 -13.30 19.47 -7.56
C ARG A 153 -12.86 18.23 -6.77
N ALA A 154 -12.11 18.42 -5.68
CA ALA A 154 -11.65 17.36 -4.81
C ALA A 154 -12.83 16.59 -4.18
N TYR A 155 -13.87 17.29 -3.72
CA TYR A 155 -15.07 16.68 -3.15
C TYR A 155 -15.75 15.73 -4.14
N LYS A 156 -15.97 16.23 -5.37
CA LYS A 156 -16.58 15.44 -6.45
C LYS A 156 -15.71 14.22 -6.78
N GLU A 157 -14.41 14.42 -6.96
CA GLU A 157 -13.46 13.35 -7.30
C GLU A 157 -13.39 12.27 -6.20
N VAL A 158 -13.40 12.67 -4.93
CA VAL A 158 -13.39 11.73 -3.80
C VAL A 158 -14.66 10.88 -3.79
N ILE A 159 -15.84 11.47 -3.95
CA ILE A 159 -17.10 10.71 -3.95
C ILE A 159 -17.21 9.78 -5.16
N GLU A 160 -16.81 10.25 -6.35
CA GLU A 160 -16.74 9.41 -7.54
C GLU A 160 -15.74 8.27 -7.36
N SER A 161 -14.59 8.52 -6.72
CA SER A 161 -13.60 7.50 -6.40
C SER A 161 -14.13 6.48 -5.38
N MET A 162 -14.87 6.91 -4.36
CA MET A 162 -15.55 6.01 -3.42
C MET A 162 -16.57 5.12 -4.13
N ARG A 163 -17.36 5.68 -5.06
CA ARG A 163 -18.31 4.92 -5.87
C ARG A 163 -17.61 3.88 -6.74
N THR A 164 -16.56 4.27 -7.47
CA THR A 164 -15.76 3.37 -8.29
C THR A 164 -15.09 2.27 -7.47
N LEU A 165 -14.59 2.60 -6.26
CA LEU A 165 -14.01 1.63 -5.34
C LEU A 165 -15.04 0.56 -4.93
N TYR A 166 -16.26 0.97 -4.58
CA TYR A 166 -17.32 0.04 -4.16
C TYR A 166 -17.94 -0.76 -5.31
N GLN A 167 -18.25 -0.10 -6.43
CA GLN A 167 -19.00 -0.68 -7.54
C GLN A 167 -18.10 -1.49 -8.48
N ASN A 168 -16.93 -0.95 -8.83
CA ASN A 168 -16.07 -1.51 -9.86
C ASN A 168 -14.92 -2.31 -9.23
N ALA A 169 -14.27 -1.76 -8.21
CA ALA A 169 -13.21 -2.46 -7.48
C ALA A 169 -13.78 -3.44 -6.44
N ASN A 170 -15.08 -3.41 -6.13
CA ASN A 170 -15.70 -4.25 -5.09
C ASN A 170 -14.89 -4.27 -3.78
N LEU A 171 -14.49 -3.07 -3.35
CA LEU A 171 -13.76 -2.80 -2.12
C LEU A 171 -14.43 -1.66 -1.36
N ILE A 172 -14.28 -1.70 -0.04
CA ILE A 172 -14.58 -0.60 0.87
C ILE A 172 -13.26 -0.28 1.56
N HIS A 173 -12.86 0.98 1.58
CA HIS A 173 -11.58 1.39 2.14
C HIS A 173 -11.47 1.03 3.63
N ALA A 174 -12.56 1.19 4.38
CA ALA A 174 -12.68 0.83 5.79
C ALA A 174 -11.68 1.55 6.69
N ASP A 175 -11.16 2.70 6.25
CA ASP A 175 -10.44 3.70 7.06
C ASP A 175 -10.29 5.02 6.28
N LEU A 176 -11.27 5.37 5.43
CA LEU A 176 -11.13 6.55 4.57
C LEU A 176 -11.38 7.83 5.38
N SER A 177 -10.45 8.77 5.25
CA SER A 177 -10.50 10.10 5.87
C SER A 177 -9.55 11.05 5.13
N GLU A 178 -9.56 12.32 5.48
CA GLU A 178 -8.65 13.35 4.95
C GLU A 178 -7.16 13.04 5.19
N TYR A 179 -6.85 12.09 6.08
CA TYR A 179 -5.48 11.66 6.39
C TYR A 179 -4.94 10.60 5.43
N ASN A 180 -5.84 9.85 4.78
CA ASN A 180 -5.53 8.74 3.87
C ASN A 180 -5.80 9.10 2.39
N ILE A 181 -5.93 10.40 2.12
CA ILE A 181 -6.02 10.96 0.77
C ILE A 181 -4.85 11.93 0.61
N LEU A 182 -4.04 11.73 -0.42
CA LEU A 182 -3.03 12.71 -0.82
C LEU A 182 -3.59 13.61 -1.92
N TYR A 183 -3.24 14.89 -1.89
CA TYR A 183 -3.62 15.85 -2.91
C TYR A 183 -2.40 16.27 -3.71
N HIS A 184 -2.38 15.92 -5.00
CA HIS A 184 -1.23 16.15 -5.88
C HIS A 184 -1.71 16.55 -7.27
N ASN A 185 -1.13 17.61 -7.84
CA ASN A 185 -1.47 18.10 -9.19
C ASN A 185 -2.99 18.23 -9.42
N LYS A 186 -3.68 18.80 -8.43
CA LYS A 186 -5.14 18.98 -8.40
C LYS A 186 -5.99 17.70 -8.42
N HIS A 187 -5.38 16.57 -8.05
CA HIS A 187 -6.04 15.27 -7.97
C HIS A 187 -5.90 14.62 -6.60
N CYS A 188 -6.94 13.88 -6.20
CA CYS A 188 -6.96 13.07 -4.98
C CYS A 188 -6.47 11.64 -5.25
N TYR A 189 -5.53 11.18 -4.43
CA TYR A 189 -4.96 9.83 -4.45
C TYR A 189 -5.30 9.09 -3.16
N PHE A 190 -5.92 7.91 -3.27
CA PHE A 190 -6.21 7.08 -2.11
C PHE A 190 -4.98 6.24 -1.74
N ILE A 191 -4.64 6.23 -0.46
CA ILE A 191 -3.50 5.49 0.10
C ILE A 191 -3.92 4.66 1.31
N ASP A 192 -3.05 3.75 1.75
CA ASP A 192 -3.23 2.91 2.94
C ASP A 192 -4.48 2.00 2.92
N VAL A 193 -4.55 1.15 1.90
CA VAL A 193 -5.66 0.20 1.68
C VAL A 193 -5.40 -1.19 2.28
N SER A 194 -4.54 -1.26 3.30
CA SER A 194 -4.23 -2.50 4.03
C SER A 194 -5.45 -3.05 4.79
N GLN A 195 -6.30 -2.15 5.31
CA GLN A 195 -7.51 -2.50 6.06
C GLN A 195 -8.76 -2.66 5.19
N ALA A 196 -8.68 -2.32 3.89
CA ALA A 196 -9.82 -2.39 3.00
C ALA A 196 -10.42 -3.80 2.93
N VAL A 197 -11.75 -3.86 2.83
CA VAL A 197 -12.54 -5.09 2.89
C VAL A 197 -13.47 -5.21 1.69
N GLU A 198 -13.96 -6.42 1.42
CA GLU A 198 -14.98 -6.63 0.40
C GLU A 198 -16.39 -6.30 0.94
N PRO A 199 -17.35 -5.90 0.09
CA PRO A 199 -18.73 -5.62 0.51
C PRO A 199 -19.47 -6.77 1.20
N CYS A 200 -19.00 -8.01 1.04
CA CYS A 200 -19.56 -9.19 1.69
C CYS A 200 -19.07 -9.41 3.13
N HIS A 201 -18.12 -8.59 3.60
CA HIS A 201 -17.62 -8.61 4.98
C HIS A 201 -18.76 -8.25 5.96
N GLU A 202 -18.79 -8.89 7.14
CA GLU A 202 -19.90 -8.74 8.11
C GLU A 202 -20.13 -7.29 8.53
N ASN A 203 -19.03 -6.56 8.73
CA ASN A 203 -19.03 -5.13 9.11
C ASN A 203 -18.91 -4.15 7.92
N ALA A 204 -19.00 -4.63 6.67
CA ALA A 204 -18.82 -3.81 5.46
C ALA A 204 -19.73 -2.56 5.46
N PHE A 205 -20.99 -2.74 5.83
CA PHE A 205 -21.97 -1.66 5.90
C PHE A 205 -21.51 -0.52 6.83
N PHE A 206 -21.07 -0.87 8.05
CA PHE A 206 -20.62 0.09 9.04
C PHE A 206 -19.35 0.81 8.60
N PHE A 207 -18.40 0.08 8.00
CA PHE A 207 -17.18 0.69 7.47
C PHE A 207 -17.46 1.69 6.36
N LEU A 208 -18.32 1.33 5.40
CA LEU A 208 -18.69 2.24 4.32
C LEU A 208 -19.41 3.48 4.85
N MET A 209 -20.35 3.32 5.79
CA MET A 209 -21.05 4.46 6.39
C MET A 209 -20.07 5.40 7.11
N ARG A 210 -19.16 4.86 7.92
CA ARG A 210 -18.15 5.65 8.62
C ARG A 210 -17.24 6.40 7.65
N ASP A 211 -16.79 5.75 6.58
CA ASP A 211 -15.99 6.40 5.52
C ASP A 211 -16.79 7.56 4.89
N CYS A 212 -18.08 7.37 4.61
CA CYS A 212 -18.96 8.43 4.08
C CYS A 212 -19.14 9.60 5.06
N GLU A 213 -19.31 9.31 6.35
CA GLU A 213 -19.43 10.32 7.40
C GLU A 213 -18.15 11.14 7.58
N ASN A 214 -16.98 10.48 7.54
CA ASN A 214 -15.68 11.16 7.63
C ASN A 214 -15.50 12.16 6.49
N ILE A 215 -15.78 11.73 5.25
CA ILE A 215 -15.67 12.59 4.06
C ILE A 215 -16.68 13.74 4.12
N SER A 216 -17.94 13.45 4.44
CA SER A 216 -18.97 14.49 4.61
C SER A 216 -18.56 15.54 5.65
N LYS A 217 -18.04 15.10 6.80
CA LYS A 217 -17.60 15.97 7.91
C LYS A 217 -16.37 16.80 7.56
N PHE A 218 -15.46 16.28 6.75
CA PHE A 218 -14.29 17.03 6.31
C PHE A 218 -14.70 18.16 5.35
N PHE A 219 -15.41 17.82 4.28
CA PHE A 219 -15.78 18.80 3.25
C PHE A 219 -16.83 19.81 3.71
N SER A 220 -17.70 19.47 4.66
CA SER A 220 -18.69 20.44 5.21
C SER A 220 -18.05 21.61 5.95
N LYS A 221 -16.77 21.51 6.31
CA LYS A 221 -16.00 22.64 6.87
C LYS A 221 -15.46 23.59 5.78
N LEU A 222 -15.34 23.09 4.55
CA LEU A 222 -14.74 23.80 3.42
C LEU A 222 -15.80 24.33 2.46
N LEU A 223 -16.95 23.66 2.37
CA LEU A 223 -18.01 23.93 1.41
C LEU A 223 -19.38 23.99 2.10
N PRO A 224 -20.28 24.90 1.69
CA PRO A 224 -21.60 25.03 2.28
C PRO A 224 -22.57 23.89 1.88
N ASP A 225 -22.45 23.39 0.64
CA ASP A 225 -23.40 22.43 0.04
C ASP A 225 -22.79 21.04 -0.10
N VAL A 226 -22.66 20.33 1.03
CA VAL A 226 -22.09 18.97 1.09
C VAL A 226 -23.18 17.96 1.43
N MET A 227 -23.22 16.86 0.68
CA MET A 227 -24.11 15.72 1.00
C MET A 227 -23.79 15.16 2.38
N THR A 228 -24.84 14.81 3.13
CA THR A 228 -24.72 14.06 4.38
C THR A 228 -24.11 12.67 4.15
N GLY A 229 -23.53 12.07 5.18
CA GLY A 229 -22.96 10.71 5.09
C GLY A 229 -23.96 9.68 4.54
N ALA A 230 -25.24 9.76 4.92
CA ALA A 230 -26.29 8.89 4.39
C ALA A 230 -26.57 9.10 2.89
N GLN A 231 -26.54 10.35 2.41
CA GLN A 231 -26.69 10.66 0.99
C GLN A 231 -25.50 10.16 0.17
N ILE A 232 -24.27 10.33 0.68
CA ILE A 232 -23.06 9.77 0.05
C ILE A 232 -23.16 8.24 0.04
N PHE A 233 -23.57 7.61 1.14
CA PHE A 233 -23.75 6.16 1.23
C PHE A 233 -24.73 5.65 0.16
N ARG A 234 -25.87 6.32 0.01
CA ARG A 234 -26.87 6.00 -1.02
C ARG A 234 -26.28 6.16 -2.42
N TYR A 235 -25.53 7.25 -2.67
CA TYR A 235 -24.87 7.48 -3.95
C TYR A 235 -23.82 6.40 -4.29
N VAL A 236 -23.04 5.96 -3.31
CA VAL A 236 -21.97 4.97 -3.52
C VAL A 236 -22.53 3.56 -3.70
N SER A 237 -23.52 3.18 -2.89
CA SER A 237 -24.02 1.81 -2.83
C SER A 237 -25.29 1.54 -3.65
N ASP A 238 -26.02 2.58 -4.07
CA ASP A 238 -27.39 2.52 -4.61
C ASP A 238 -28.40 1.85 -3.64
N VAL A 239 -28.07 1.84 -2.33
CA VAL A 239 -28.90 1.30 -1.24
C VAL A 239 -29.23 2.40 -0.25
N ASP A 240 -30.48 2.43 0.20
CA ASP A 240 -30.88 3.29 1.30
C ASP A 240 -30.36 2.77 2.63
N PHE A 241 -29.83 3.66 3.46
CA PHE A 241 -29.26 3.29 4.76
C PHE A 241 -30.24 2.51 5.67
N GLY A 242 -31.55 2.77 5.55
CA GLY A 242 -32.58 2.05 6.30
C GLY A 242 -32.88 0.63 5.81
N ASP A 243 -32.43 0.25 4.62
CA ASP A 243 -32.77 -1.03 3.98
C ASP A 243 -31.64 -2.06 4.15
N ARG A 244 -31.51 -2.55 5.40
CA ARG A 244 -30.52 -3.57 5.74
C ARG A 244 -30.75 -4.89 5.00
N MET A 245 -31.99 -5.19 4.62
CA MET A 245 -32.32 -6.40 3.87
C MET A 245 -31.76 -6.35 2.45
N LYS A 246 -31.96 -5.23 1.75
CA LYS A 246 -31.37 -5.01 0.42
C LYS A 246 -29.84 -5.02 0.46
N TRP A 247 -29.22 -4.51 1.53
CA TRP A 247 -27.78 -4.66 1.73
C TRP A 247 -27.35 -6.13 1.83
N LEU A 248 -28.06 -6.96 2.61
CA LEU A 248 -27.73 -8.39 2.75
C LEU A 248 -27.90 -9.16 1.43
N GLU A 249 -28.88 -8.79 0.62
CA GLU A 249 -29.06 -9.33 -0.73
C GLU A 249 -27.89 -8.95 -1.66
N ILE A 250 -27.46 -7.69 -1.64
CA ILE A 250 -26.32 -7.22 -2.43
C ILE A 250 -25.01 -7.87 -1.95
N ALA A 251 -24.79 -7.95 -0.64
CA ALA A 251 -23.65 -8.64 -0.06
C ALA A 251 -23.64 -10.12 -0.48
N SER A 252 -24.81 -10.76 -0.55
CA SER A 252 -24.96 -12.16 -0.98
C SER A 252 -24.79 -12.34 -2.49
N SER A 253 -25.27 -11.43 -3.34
CA SER A 253 -25.05 -11.49 -4.79
C SER A 253 -23.57 -11.24 -5.14
N LYS A 254 -22.90 -10.34 -4.41
CA LYS A 254 -21.45 -10.10 -4.51
C LYS A 254 -20.60 -11.26 -3.96
N LYS A 255 -21.18 -12.26 -3.25
CA LYS A 255 -20.46 -13.50 -2.86
C LYS A 255 -20.09 -14.39 -4.05
N MET A 256 -20.67 -14.19 -5.24
CA MET A 256 -20.54 -15.09 -6.38
C MET A 256 -19.70 -14.54 -7.55
N LYS A 257 -18.42 -14.25 -7.34
CA LYS A 257 -17.42 -14.30 -8.43
C LYS A 257 -16.11 -14.94 -7.94
N PRO A 258 -16.03 -16.29 -7.92
CA PRO A 258 -14.80 -17.02 -7.56
C PRO A 258 -13.61 -16.72 -8.48
N HIS A 259 -13.87 -16.21 -9.69
CA HIS A 259 -12.87 -15.94 -10.73
C HIS A 259 -12.15 -14.58 -10.57
N LEU A 260 -12.52 -13.77 -9.58
CA LEU A 260 -11.80 -12.55 -9.15
C LEU A 260 -10.99 -12.78 -7.87
N MET A 261 -10.75 -14.03 -7.51
CA MET A 261 -9.73 -14.40 -6.55
C MET A 261 -8.37 -14.17 -7.22
N ASP A 262 -7.89 -12.92 -7.23
CA ASP A 262 -6.45 -12.65 -7.26
C ASP A 262 -5.90 -13.36 -6.01
N ARG A 263 -5.53 -14.64 -6.12
CA ARG A 263 -4.77 -15.34 -5.09
C ARG A 263 -3.38 -14.72 -5.15
N PRO A 264 -2.99 -13.84 -4.21
CA PRO A 264 -1.65 -13.29 -4.22
C PRO A 264 -0.68 -14.46 -4.07
N GLY A 265 0.28 -14.58 -4.98
CA GLY A 265 1.30 -15.64 -4.95
C GLY A 265 1.05 -16.87 -5.82
N LYS A 266 0.15 -16.82 -6.83
CA LYS A 266 0.00 -17.88 -7.84
C LYS A 266 0.41 -17.47 -9.26
N ASP A 267 1.37 -16.57 -9.38
CA ASP A 267 2.11 -16.43 -10.64
C ASP A 267 2.98 -17.67 -10.85
N GLN A 268 2.74 -18.37 -11.95
CA GLN A 268 3.41 -19.61 -12.35
C GLN A 268 4.88 -19.43 -12.80
N SER A 269 5.57 -18.38 -12.35
CA SER A 269 6.99 -18.13 -12.68
C SER A 269 7.89 -17.87 -11.47
N THR A 270 7.39 -17.97 -10.23
CA THR A 270 8.24 -17.73 -9.06
C THR A 270 9.16 -18.91 -8.78
N TYR A 271 10.43 -18.72 -9.12
CA TYR A 271 11.59 -19.42 -8.55
C TYR A 271 11.34 -19.78 -7.08
N ASN A 272 11.25 -21.08 -6.80
CA ASN A 272 11.01 -21.62 -5.46
C ASN A 272 12.28 -21.46 -4.61
N PHE A 273 12.39 -20.34 -3.89
CA PHE A 273 13.53 -19.98 -3.07
C PHE A 273 13.78 -20.97 -1.91
N GLU A 274 12.73 -21.61 -1.38
CA GLU A 274 12.90 -22.68 -0.38
C GLU A 274 13.69 -23.85 -0.97
N SER A 275 13.43 -24.22 -2.22
CA SER A 275 14.18 -25.29 -2.89
C SER A 275 15.66 -24.94 -3.14
N VAL A 276 15.99 -23.66 -3.34
CA VAL A 276 17.39 -23.23 -3.56
C VAL A 276 18.13 -23.14 -2.22
N TRP A 277 17.46 -22.67 -1.17
CA TRP A 277 18.03 -22.60 0.17
C TRP A 277 18.26 -23.99 0.76
N GLU A 278 17.33 -24.92 0.58
CA GLU A 278 17.51 -26.33 0.97
C GLU A 278 18.67 -26.98 0.22
N LYS A 279 18.85 -26.69 -1.07
CA LYS A 279 19.98 -27.19 -1.88
C LYS A 279 21.34 -26.58 -1.51
N VAL A 280 21.36 -25.34 -1.04
CA VAL A 280 22.59 -24.71 -0.52
C VAL A 280 22.90 -25.23 0.89
N ALA A 281 21.88 -25.43 1.73
CA ALA A 281 22.03 -25.99 3.06
C ALA A 281 22.39 -27.49 3.06
N SER A 282 21.95 -28.24 2.04
CA SER A 282 22.31 -29.65 1.83
C SER A 282 23.66 -29.84 1.10
N GLY A 283 24.27 -28.75 0.62
CA GLY A 283 25.55 -28.77 -0.10
C GLY A 283 25.45 -29.20 -1.58
N GLU A 284 24.24 -29.38 -2.12
CA GLU A 284 24.00 -29.75 -3.52
C GLU A 284 24.27 -28.61 -4.52
N LEU A 285 24.30 -27.35 -4.06
CA LEU A 285 24.59 -26.17 -4.88
C LEU A 285 25.74 -25.37 -4.27
N LYS A 286 26.87 -25.29 -4.98
CA LYS A 286 27.99 -24.43 -4.61
C LYS A 286 27.72 -22.98 -5.03
N VAL A 287 27.89 -22.05 -4.09
CA VAL A 287 27.82 -20.61 -4.35
C VAL A 287 29.00 -20.22 -5.24
N PRO A 288 28.82 -19.44 -6.33
CA PRO A 288 29.95 -18.94 -7.11
C PRO A 288 30.78 -17.98 -6.26
N GLU A 289 32.09 -18.22 -6.21
CA GLU A 289 33.05 -17.34 -5.56
C GLU A 289 33.03 -15.97 -6.24
N VAL A 290 32.83 -14.92 -5.45
CA VAL A 290 32.97 -13.53 -5.90
C VAL A 290 34.47 -13.23 -5.98
N PRO A 291 35.00 -12.74 -7.11
CA PRO A 291 36.41 -12.39 -7.18
C PRO A 291 36.71 -11.21 -6.25
N ASP A 292 37.79 -11.34 -5.48
CA ASP A 292 38.31 -10.33 -4.55
C ASP A 292 38.43 -8.98 -5.25
N LYS A 293 37.63 -7.99 -4.82
CA LYS A 293 37.89 -6.59 -5.11
C LYS A 293 38.63 -6.01 -3.91
N THR A 294 39.89 -5.65 -4.16
CA THR A 294 40.78 -4.92 -3.27
C THR A 294 40.09 -3.70 -2.64
N PHE A 295 40.04 -3.70 -1.31
CA PHE A 295 39.66 -2.52 -0.53
C PHE A 295 40.78 -1.47 -0.66
N VAL A 296 40.45 -0.29 -1.16
CA VAL A 296 41.31 0.89 -1.01
C VAL A 296 40.97 1.50 0.34
N GLU A 297 41.90 1.40 1.30
CA GLU A 297 41.81 2.13 2.57
C GLU A 297 41.82 3.63 2.30
N VAL A 298 40.73 4.30 2.67
CA VAL A 298 40.67 5.76 2.74
C VAL A 298 41.38 6.18 4.04
N GLN A 299 42.57 6.76 3.92
CA GLN A 299 43.27 7.32 5.08
C GLN A 299 42.53 8.57 5.61
N PRO A 300 42.45 8.76 6.94
CA PRO A 300 41.86 9.95 7.53
C PRO A 300 42.71 11.20 7.26
N PRO A 301 42.11 12.41 7.24
CA PRO A 301 42.83 13.64 6.92
C PRO A 301 43.84 14.01 8.00
N VAL A 302 45.03 14.45 7.56
CA VAL A 302 46.13 14.94 8.40
C VAL A 302 45.75 16.28 9.01
N VAL A 303 45.85 16.39 10.33
CA VAL A 303 45.71 17.65 11.08
C VAL A 303 47.12 18.18 11.35
N ASP A 304 47.47 19.33 10.77
CA ASP A 304 48.76 19.99 11.04
C ASP A 304 48.78 20.62 12.45
N PRO A 305 49.90 20.52 13.20
CA PRO A 305 50.03 21.14 14.52
C PRO A 305 50.27 22.66 14.43
N PRO A 306 49.97 23.41 15.52
CA PRO A 306 50.04 24.87 15.51
C PRO A 306 51.48 25.35 15.43
N GLN A 307 51.74 26.30 14.54
CA GLN A 307 53.03 26.99 14.42
C GLN A 307 53.21 27.92 15.62
N SER A 308 54.32 27.73 16.34
CA SER A 308 54.86 28.63 17.36
C SER A 308 55.76 29.69 16.74
#